data_AF-A0A1M6YZA0-F1
#
_entry.id   AF-A0A1M6YZA0-F1
#
_cell.length_a   1.000
_cell.length_b   1.000
_cell.length_c   1.000
_cell.angle_alpha   90.00
_cell.angle_beta   90.00
_cell.angle_gamma   90.00
#
_symmetry.space_group_name_H-M   'P 1'
#
loop_
_entity.id
_entity.type
_entity.pdbx_description
1 polymer ?
#
loop_
_entity_poly.entity_id
_entity_poly.type
_entity_poly.pdbx_seq_one_letter_code
_entity_poly.pdbx_strand_id
1 'polypeptide(L)'
;MKTLMRLCLLLLITTAAQAQEKKDYTSMFRLYEDNDFINFTSFDNDEAYTNGTRFDLFYQPEKRSRSIMDCWMPKAGKASVNTYGYGFMQTMFTPSRLMTPDPDPADFYYSGGLFVTHTQHSSNPEKKYNIQTELLLGVMGPPALAESTQRLIHSIMNYRKPQGWPKQLKTDLLLNLNMIVEKELVTVGEHFQVSAGAQGFLGTMVNGMAIYSNIRIGRMTPYYNGYIQQYSNRERWQLYGTIRPSLSANFHNSLVSGGYFSSLPYPAAQSEHERPYAQHKVLPRLDFSLAASIKRWGFSISQKTTTPVVNGLSDMETGNISIYYSW
;
A
#
# COMPACT_ATOMS: atom_id res chain seq x y z
N MET A 1 -0.21 -64.10 -13.30
CA MET A 1 -1.41 -63.33 -12.90
C MET A 1 -1.33 -62.72 -11.50
N LYS A 2 -0.98 -63.47 -10.44
CA LYS A 2 -0.95 -62.95 -9.05
C LYS A 2 0.08 -61.83 -8.79
N THR A 3 1.20 -61.81 -9.53
CA THR A 3 2.26 -60.79 -9.44
C THR A 3 1.89 -59.47 -10.13
N LEU A 4 1.19 -59.53 -11.27
CA LEU A 4 0.73 -58.34 -12.00
C LEU A 4 -0.34 -57.56 -11.22
N MET A 5 -1.22 -58.29 -10.52
CA MET A 5 -2.27 -57.72 -9.68
C MET A 5 -1.71 -57.00 -8.43
N ARG A 6 -0.60 -57.49 -7.86
CA ARG A 6 0.09 -56.83 -6.75
C ARG A 6 0.82 -55.55 -7.18
N LEU A 7 1.36 -55.51 -8.41
CA LEU A 7 2.01 -54.32 -8.96
C LEU A 7 1.00 -53.20 -9.24
N CYS A 8 -0.18 -53.54 -9.78
CA CYS A 8 -1.26 -52.57 -9.98
C CYS A 8 -1.82 -52.02 -8.65
N LEU A 9 -1.92 -52.86 -7.60
CA LEU A 9 -2.36 -52.39 -6.28
C LEU A 9 -1.35 -51.43 -5.63
N LEU A 10 -0.05 -51.68 -5.78
CA LEU A 10 1.02 -50.79 -5.30
C LEU A 10 1.07 -49.45 -6.07
N LEU A 11 0.78 -49.46 -7.37
CA LEU A 11 0.63 -48.23 -8.18
C LEU A 11 -0.62 -47.41 -7.84
N LEU A 12 -1.70 -48.06 -7.42
CA LEU A 12 -2.92 -47.38 -6.96
C LEU A 12 -2.76 -46.76 -5.56
N ILE A 13 -1.94 -47.34 -4.69
CA ILE A 13 -1.66 -46.80 -3.35
C ILE A 13 -0.70 -45.60 -3.41
N THR A 14 0.26 -45.58 -4.34
CA THR A 14 1.19 -44.44 -4.51
C THR A 14 0.54 -43.23 -5.18
N THR A 15 -0.45 -43.45 -6.07
CA THR A 15 -1.22 -42.37 -6.71
C THR A 15 -2.24 -41.74 -5.77
N ALA A 16 -2.86 -42.53 -4.88
CA ALA A 16 -3.77 -41.99 -3.86
C ALA A 16 -3.04 -41.13 -2.81
N ALA A 17 -1.75 -41.37 -2.55
CA ALA A 17 -0.96 -40.59 -1.59
C ALA A 17 -0.52 -39.20 -2.10
N GLN A 18 -0.66 -38.90 -3.41
CA GLN A 18 -0.36 -37.57 -3.97
C GLN A 18 -1.58 -36.69 -4.21
N ALA A 19 -2.79 -37.17 -3.90
CA ALA A 19 -4.03 -36.39 -3.99
C ALA A 19 -4.37 -35.67 -2.67
N GLN A 20 -3.37 -35.33 -1.85
CA GLN A 20 -3.57 -34.29 -0.84
C GLN A 20 -3.71 -32.97 -1.60
N GLU A 21 -4.93 -32.43 -1.70
CA GLU A 21 -5.16 -31.05 -2.11
C GLU A 21 -4.16 -30.17 -1.33
N LYS A 22 -3.13 -29.69 -2.02
CA LYS A 22 -2.13 -28.85 -1.38
C LYS A 22 -2.79 -27.52 -1.10
N LYS A 23 -3.26 -27.37 0.14
CA LYS A 23 -3.85 -26.15 0.65
C LYS A 23 -2.99 -24.93 0.27
N ASP A 24 -3.64 -23.91 -0.25
CA ASP A 24 -3.02 -22.62 -0.56
C ASP A 24 -2.31 -22.03 0.66
N TYR A 25 -1.36 -21.13 0.42
CA TYR A 25 -0.76 -20.36 1.51
C TYR A 25 -1.82 -19.53 2.21
N THR A 26 -1.76 -19.53 3.53
CA THR A 26 -2.77 -18.87 4.37
C THR A 26 -2.19 -17.73 5.17
N SER A 27 -0.86 -17.59 5.19
CA SER A 27 -0.17 -16.48 5.82
C SER A 27 0.82 -15.85 4.85
N MET A 28 1.01 -14.54 4.96
CA MET A 28 1.93 -13.78 4.11
C MET A 28 2.54 -12.62 4.88
N PHE A 29 3.86 -12.48 4.79
CA PHE A 29 4.58 -11.30 5.22
C PHE A 29 4.83 -10.38 4.02
N ARG A 30 4.73 -9.07 4.22
CA ARG A 30 5.12 -8.05 3.23
C ARG A 30 6.07 -7.05 3.85
N LEU A 31 7.17 -6.78 3.15
CA LEU A 31 7.95 -5.55 3.29
C LEU A 31 7.57 -4.62 2.14
N TYR A 32 7.22 -3.38 2.46
CA TYR A 32 6.87 -2.32 1.52
C TYR A 32 7.73 -1.09 1.79
N GLU A 33 8.35 -0.56 0.74
CA GLU A 33 9.13 0.68 0.77
C GLU A 33 8.57 1.64 -0.29
N ASP A 34 8.21 2.85 0.11
CA ASP A 34 7.88 4.00 -0.75
C ASP A 34 9.02 5.01 -0.65
N ASN A 35 9.52 5.48 -1.78
CA ASN A 35 10.55 6.51 -1.81
C ASN A 35 10.49 7.33 -3.11
N ASP A 36 10.70 8.63 -3.02
CA ASP A 36 10.81 9.54 -4.16
C ASP A 36 12.04 9.25 -5.04
N PHE A 37 13.13 8.72 -4.46
CA PHE A 37 14.30 8.27 -5.22
C PHE A 37 14.01 7.06 -6.13
N ILE A 38 12.93 6.31 -5.85
CA ILE A 38 12.51 5.20 -6.70
C ILE A 38 11.69 5.82 -7.84
N ASN A 39 12.37 6.38 -8.84
CA ASN A 39 11.72 6.96 -10.00
C ASN A 39 12.32 6.41 -11.30
N PHE A 40 11.46 5.93 -12.19
CA PHE A 40 11.85 5.33 -13.48
C PHE A 40 11.56 6.22 -14.69
N THR A 41 10.87 7.35 -14.47
CA THR A 41 10.38 8.26 -15.52
C THR A 41 11.11 9.59 -15.51
N SER A 42 11.50 10.11 -14.33
CA SER A 42 12.26 11.35 -14.19
C SER A 42 13.41 11.18 -13.19
N PHE A 43 14.65 11.40 -13.63
CA PHE A 43 15.86 11.19 -12.81
C PHE A 43 16.32 12.44 -12.03
N ASP A 44 15.58 13.57 -12.10
CA ASP A 44 16.08 14.89 -11.67
C ASP A 44 15.09 15.74 -10.81
N ASN A 45 13.97 15.18 -10.34
CA ASN A 45 12.96 15.95 -9.59
C ASN A 45 12.96 15.63 -8.08
N ASP A 46 14.07 15.92 -7.39
CA ASP A 46 14.17 15.85 -5.91
C ASP A 46 13.59 17.12 -5.27
N GLU A 47 12.29 17.36 -5.42
CA GLU A 47 11.63 18.55 -4.83
C GLU A 47 11.10 18.30 -3.39
N ALA A 48 11.09 17.05 -2.90
CA ALA A 48 10.83 16.72 -1.48
C ALA A 48 11.19 15.26 -1.15
N TYR A 49 12.02 15.00 -0.13
CA TYR A 49 12.32 13.63 0.28
C TYR A 49 11.17 13.02 1.07
N THR A 50 10.58 11.98 0.49
CA THR A 50 9.48 11.22 1.09
C THR A 50 9.87 9.77 1.21
N ASN A 51 9.78 9.22 2.43
CA ASN A 51 10.05 7.81 2.66
C ASN A 51 8.93 7.18 3.48
N GLY A 52 8.57 5.94 3.14
CA GLY A 52 7.60 5.15 3.86
C GLY A 52 8.01 3.69 3.92
N THR A 53 8.32 3.19 5.11
CA THR A 53 8.61 1.77 5.35
C THR A 53 7.43 1.13 6.05
N ARG A 54 6.90 0.04 5.50
CA ARG A 54 5.78 -0.72 6.08
C ARG A 54 6.08 -2.22 6.12
N PHE A 55 5.76 -2.80 7.26
CA PHE A 55 5.77 -4.24 7.47
C PHE A 55 4.34 -4.71 7.68
N ASP A 56 3.93 -5.78 7.00
CA ASP A 56 2.61 -6.38 7.19
C ASP A 56 2.70 -7.88 7.43
N LEU A 57 1.81 -8.37 8.28
CA LEU A 57 1.52 -9.78 8.50
C LEU A 57 0.07 -10.04 8.17
N PHE A 58 -0.16 -10.80 7.11
CA PHE A 58 -1.48 -11.22 6.65
C PHE A 58 -1.76 -12.68 7.03
N TYR A 59 -3.02 -12.96 7.34
CA TYR A 59 -3.50 -14.31 7.59
C TYR A 59 -4.93 -14.50 7.07
N GLN A 60 -5.23 -15.71 6.61
CA GLN A 60 -6.53 -16.14 6.11
C GLN A 60 -7.06 -17.26 7.01
N PRO A 61 -8.02 -16.97 7.92
CA PRO A 61 -8.53 -17.97 8.83
C PRO A 61 -9.40 -19.00 8.09
N GLU A 62 -9.27 -20.28 8.45
CA GLU A 62 -10.03 -21.37 7.85
C GLU A 62 -11.53 -21.30 8.14
N LYS A 63 -11.85 -20.78 9.33
CA LYS A 63 -13.22 -20.56 9.79
C LYS A 63 -13.43 -19.06 9.96
N ARG A 64 -14.71 -18.63 9.94
CA ARG A 64 -15.07 -17.24 10.22
C ARG A 64 -14.44 -16.80 11.55
N SER A 65 -13.59 -15.77 11.49
CA SER A 65 -13.00 -15.19 12.69
C SER A 65 -14.10 -14.71 13.66
N ARG A 66 -13.86 -14.95 14.95
CA ARG A 66 -14.69 -14.50 16.07
C ARG A 66 -14.06 -13.33 16.83
N SER A 67 -12.92 -12.83 16.36
CA SER A 67 -12.29 -11.64 16.96
C SER A 67 -13.20 -10.43 16.83
N ILE A 68 -13.30 -9.65 17.90
CA ILE A 68 -14.05 -8.39 17.92
C ILE A 68 -13.48 -7.43 16.86
N MET A 69 -12.16 -7.46 16.66
CA MET A 69 -11.46 -6.62 15.66
C MET A 69 -11.84 -6.96 14.21
N ASP A 70 -12.38 -8.16 13.95
CA ASP A 70 -12.70 -8.62 12.59
C ASP A 70 -14.21 -8.55 12.31
N CYS A 71 -15.03 -8.57 13.36
CA CYS A 71 -16.47 -8.76 13.22
C CYS A 71 -17.20 -7.52 12.66
N TRP A 72 -16.67 -6.32 12.90
CA TRP A 72 -17.27 -5.06 12.43
C TRP A 72 -16.94 -4.76 10.96
N MET A 73 -15.95 -5.43 10.37
CA MET A 73 -15.49 -5.16 9.01
C MET A 73 -16.45 -5.79 7.97
N PRO A 74 -16.90 -5.03 6.96
CA PRO A 74 -17.86 -5.51 5.96
C PRO A 74 -17.25 -6.62 5.08
N LYS A 75 -18.03 -7.66 4.79
CA LYS A 75 -17.58 -8.83 4.01
C LYS A 75 -18.27 -8.87 2.65
N ALA A 76 -17.54 -9.34 1.64
CA ALA A 76 -18.03 -9.54 0.28
C ALA A 76 -18.95 -10.77 0.15
N GLY A 77 -19.93 -10.93 1.04
CA GLY A 77 -20.93 -12.01 1.02
C GLY A 77 -20.43 -13.37 1.52
N LYS A 78 -21.27 -14.41 1.38
CA LYS A 78 -21.03 -15.73 2.00
C LYS A 78 -19.83 -16.49 1.43
N ALA A 79 -19.58 -16.36 0.12
CA ALA A 79 -18.47 -17.00 -0.57
C ALA A 79 -17.15 -16.20 -0.50
N SER A 80 -17.07 -15.16 0.36
CA SER A 80 -15.88 -14.32 0.45
C SER A 80 -14.67 -15.09 1.01
N VAL A 81 -13.53 -14.96 0.35
CA VAL A 81 -12.21 -15.24 0.91
C VAL A 81 -11.76 -14.00 1.69
N ASN A 82 -11.58 -14.15 3.00
CA ASN A 82 -11.23 -13.03 3.89
C ASN A 82 -9.79 -13.18 4.36
N THR A 83 -8.93 -12.24 3.98
CA THR A 83 -7.57 -12.09 4.50
C THR A 83 -7.54 -10.91 5.44
N TYR A 84 -7.04 -11.09 6.65
CA TYR A 84 -6.81 -10.01 7.61
C TYR A 84 -5.33 -9.69 7.68
N GLY A 85 -4.97 -8.48 8.09
CA GLY A 85 -3.58 -8.09 8.23
C GLY A 85 -3.34 -7.12 9.37
N TYR A 86 -2.17 -7.24 9.99
CA TYR A 86 -1.62 -6.24 10.88
C TYR A 86 -0.43 -5.59 10.21
N GLY A 87 -0.42 -4.26 10.16
CA GLY A 87 0.69 -3.50 9.59
C GLY A 87 1.31 -2.55 10.60
N PHE A 88 2.58 -2.25 10.41
CA PHE A 88 3.31 -1.20 11.11
C PHE A 88 4.04 -0.36 10.06
N MET A 89 3.85 0.95 10.09
CA MET A 89 4.42 1.86 9.10
C MET A 89 4.98 3.12 9.74
N GLN A 90 6.19 3.48 9.32
CA GLN A 90 6.75 4.80 9.53
C GLN A 90 6.80 5.52 8.18
N THR A 91 6.37 6.78 8.14
CA THR A 91 6.48 7.64 6.97
C THR A 91 7.07 8.97 7.36
N MET A 92 7.78 9.62 6.43
CA MET A 92 8.40 10.91 6.64
C MET A 92 8.33 11.77 5.37
N PHE A 93 8.15 13.07 5.58
CA PHE A 93 8.25 14.12 4.58
C PHE A 93 9.32 15.10 5.04
N THR A 94 10.16 15.53 4.10
CA THR A 94 11.18 16.53 4.36
C THR A 94 11.30 17.49 3.17
N PRO A 95 11.60 18.77 3.43
CA PRO A 95 11.80 19.76 2.37
C PRO A 95 13.02 19.42 1.52
N SER A 96 13.05 19.96 0.30
CA SER A 96 14.14 19.80 -0.68
C SER A 96 15.53 20.14 -0.10
N ARG A 97 15.60 21.17 0.77
CA ARG A 97 16.86 21.65 1.37
C ARG A 97 17.05 21.10 2.79
N LEU A 98 17.65 19.92 2.88
CA LEU A 98 17.86 19.21 4.15
C LEU A 98 18.86 19.89 5.11
N MET A 99 19.82 20.65 4.58
CA MET A 99 20.93 21.22 5.36
C MET A 99 20.62 22.58 5.99
N THR A 100 19.44 23.14 5.75
CA THR A 100 19.01 24.41 6.35
C THR A 100 18.30 24.17 7.69
N PRO A 101 18.76 24.78 8.80
CA PRO A 101 18.07 24.69 10.11
C PRO A 101 16.66 25.29 10.09
N ASP A 102 16.46 26.29 9.22
CA ASP A 102 15.21 26.98 9.00
C ASP A 102 14.64 26.53 7.65
N PRO A 103 13.64 25.61 7.65
CA PRO A 103 13.00 25.17 6.41
C PRO A 103 12.31 26.33 5.70
N ASP A 104 12.31 26.27 4.38
CA ASP A 104 11.56 27.21 3.56
C ASP A 104 10.05 27.09 3.88
N PRO A 105 9.38 28.18 4.30
CA PRO A 105 7.94 28.14 4.58
C PRO A 105 7.08 27.75 3.38
N ALA A 106 7.58 27.93 2.15
CA ALA A 106 6.88 27.57 0.91
C ALA A 106 7.07 26.09 0.51
N ASP A 107 7.99 25.36 1.15
CA ASP A 107 8.28 23.94 0.91
C ASP A 107 7.53 23.03 1.92
N PHE A 108 7.63 21.72 1.76
CA PHE A 108 7.13 20.73 2.69
C PHE A 108 7.72 20.92 4.08
N TYR A 109 6.89 20.71 5.11
CA TYR A 109 7.40 20.62 6.46
C TYR A 109 8.17 19.32 6.67
N TYR A 110 9.15 19.36 7.57
CA TYR A 110 9.55 18.14 8.24
C TYR A 110 8.33 17.57 8.96
N SER A 111 7.96 16.34 8.63
CA SER A 111 6.89 15.62 9.30
C SER A 111 7.18 14.13 9.27
N GLY A 112 6.73 13.45 10.32
CA GLY A 112 6.81 12.01 10.43
C GLY A 112 5.50 11.46 10.97
N GLY A 113 5.10 10.29 10.49
CA GLY A 113 3.98 9.52 11.00
C GLY A 113 4.44 8.12 11.38
N LEU A 114 3.97 7.61 12.52
CA LEU A 114 4.21 6.24 12.98
C LEU A 114 2.88 5.64 13.41
N PHE A 115 2.48 4.56 12.75
CA PHE A 115 1.16 3.98 12.98
C PHE A 115 1.12 2.48 12.76
N VAL A 116 0.13 1.87 13.39
CA VAL A 116 -0.28 0.48 13.15
C VAL A 116 -1.58 0.46 12.36
N THR A 117 -1.80 -0.63 11.64
CA THR A 117 -3.02 -0.86 10.87
C THR A 117 -3.62 -2.23 11.16
N HIS A 118 -4.94 -2.32 11.11
CA HIS A 118 -5.67 -3.58 11.00
C HIS A 118 -6.48 -3.57 9.71
N THR A 119 -6.22 -4.53 8.83
CA THR A 119 -6.78 -4.60 7.48
C THR A 119 -7.64 -5.84 7.29
N GLN A 120 -8.64 -5.73 6.42
CA GLN A 120 -9.37 -6.86 5.86
C GLN A 120 -9.47 -6.69 4.35
N HIS A 121 -9.04 -7.70 3.61
CA HIS A 121 -9.33 -7.89 2.19
C HIS A 121 -10.39 -9.00 2.06
N SER A 122 -11.61 -8.62 1.71
CA SER A 122 -12.72 -9.55 1.52
C SER A 122 -13.03 -9.68 0.03
N SER A 123 -12.62 -10.78 -0.60
CA SER A 123 -12.78 -11.00 -2.04
C SER A 123 -13.81 -12.08 -2.33
N ASN A 124 -14.75 -11.82 -3.23
CA ASN A 124 -15.74 -12.81 -3.65
C ASN A 124 -15.40 -13.38 -5.04
N PRO A 125 -14.92 -14.63 -5.14
CA PRO A 125 -14.55 -15.24 -6.42
C PRO A 125 -15.74 -15.58 -7.30
N GLU A 126 -16.96 -15.72 -6.77
CA GLU A 126 -18.17 -16.03 -7.55
C GLU A 126 -18.79 -14.77 -8.15
N LYS A 127 -18.97 -13.74 -7.31
CA LYS A 127 -19.62 -12.48 -7.68
C LYS A 127 -18.64 -11.40 -8.19
N LYS A 128 -17.34 -11.69 -8.15
CA LYS A 128 -16.26 -10.88 -8.73
C LYS A 128 -16.23 -9.43 -8.22
N TYR A 129 -16.31 -9.28 -6.91
CA TYR A 129 -16.12 -7.99 -6.24
C TYR A 129 -15.34 -8.18 -4.94
N ASN A 130 -14.71 -7.11 -4.47
CA ASN A 130 -14.05 -7.08 -3.17
C ASN A 130 -14.50 -5.88 -2.34
N ILE A 131 -14.33 -6.02 -1.03
CA ILE A 131 -14.41 -4.93 -0.07
C ILE A 131 -13.13 -4.98 0.75
N GLN A 132 -12.42 -3.87 0.81
CA GLN A 132 -11.24 -3.71 1.65
C GLN A 132 -11.52 -2.68 2.72
N THR A 133 -11.07 -2.94 3.94
CA THR A 133 -11.23 -2.01 5.06
C THR A 133 -9.93 -1.97 5.84
N GLU A 134 -9.48 -0.79 6.21
CA GLU A 134 -8.29 -0.58 7.03
C GLU A 134 -8.61 0.42 8.13
N LEU A 135 -8.32 0.02 9.37
CA LEU A 135 -8.28 0.92 10.52
C LEU A 135 -6.82 1.26 10.80
N LEU A 136 -6.51 2.55 10.91
CA LEU A 136 -5.19 3.07 11.21
C LEU A 136 -5.21 3.79 12.55
N LEU A 137 -4.21 3.52 13.40
CA LEU A 137 -3.99 4.23 14.65
C LEU A 137 -2.50 4.55 14.83
N GLY A 138 -2.17 5.79 15.13
CA GLY A 138 -0.81 6.20 15.41
C GLY A 138 -0.67 7.67 15.77
N VAL A 139 0.53 8.19 15.54
CA VAL A 139 0.92 9.55 15.93
C VAL A 139 1.76 10.20 14.84
N MET A 140 1.73 11.53 14.79
CA MET A 140 2.67 12.33 14.01
C MET A 140 3.56 13.21 14.89
N GLY A 141 4.58 13.83 14.28
CA GLY A 141 5.53 14.72 14.94
C GLY A 141 6.64 13.97 15.68
N PRO A 142 7.28 14.56 16.71
CA PRO A 142 8.44 13.96 17.38
C PRO A 142 8.27 12.50 17.86
N PRO A 143 7.09 12.08 18.40
CA PRO A 143 6.86 10.69 18.79
C PRO A 143 6.88 9.68 17.63
N ALA A 144 6.79 10.14 16.38
CA ALA A 144 6.90 9.27 15.21
C ALA A 144 8.35 8.83 14.92
N LEU A 145 9.35 9.39 15.61
CA LEU A 145 10.77 9.02 15.53
C LEU A 145 11.42 9.15 14.15
N ALA A 146 10.81 9.91 13.22
CA ALA A 146 11.33 10.06 11.86
C ALA A 146 12.70 10.76 11.80
N GLU A 147 12.97 11.75 12.67
CA GLU A 147 14.29 12.38 12.81
C GLU A 147 15.39 11.35 13.13
N SER A 148 15.12 10.49 14.11
CA SER A 148 16.07 9.46 14.55
C SER A 148 16.33 8.44 13.44
N THR A 149 15.27 7.98 12.76
CA THR A 149 15.39 7.05 11.64
C THR A 149 16.19 7.66 10.49
N GLN A 150 15.84 8.87 10.04
CA GLN A 150 16.52 9.50 8.91
C GLN A 150 18.00 9.75 9.23
N ARG A 151 18.32 10.25 10.44
CA ARG A 151 19.71 10.45 10.86
C ARG A 151 20.50 9.15 10.95
N LEU A 152 19.88 8.06 11.41
CA LEU A 152 20.52 6.74 11.45
C LEU A 152 20.86 6.26 10.03
N ILE A 153 19.90 6.27 9.11
CA ILE A 153 20.10 5.84 7.72
C ILE A 153 21.14 6.73 7.04
N HIS A 154 21.06 8.05 7.18
CA HIS A 154 22.05 8.96 6.60
C HIS A 154 23.45 8.74 7.18
N SER A 155 23.56 8.37 8.46
CA SER A 155 24.85 8.01 9.06
C SER A 155 25.40 6.70 8.50
N ILE A 156 24.55 5.69 8.28
CA ILE A 156 24.95 4.39 7.70
C ILE A 156 25.40 4.58 6.25
N MET A 157 24.70 5.41 5.49
CA MET A 157 24.95 5.67 4.07
C MET A 157 25.99 6.78 3.81
N ASN A 158 26.57 7.36 4.87
CA ASN A 158 27.47 8.51 4.79
C ASN A 158 26.90 9.69 3.98
N TYR A 159 25.63 10.01 4.23
CA TYR A 159 24.88 11.07 3.57
C TYR A 159 24.70 12.31 4.48
N ARG A 160 24.26 13.42 3.89
CA ARG A 160 24.11 14.73 4.53
C ARG A 160 23.09 14.69 5.68
N LYS A 161 23.40 15.25 6.85
CA LYS A 161 22.51 15.18 8.03
C LYS A 161 21.42 16.28 8.00
N PRO A 162 20.13 15.93 8.14
CA PRO A 162 19.04 16.90 8.15
C PRO A 162 19.08 17.78 9.40
N GLN A 163 18.92 19.10 9.21
CA GLN A 163 19.03 20.09 10.29
C GLN A 163 17.68 20.71 10.72
N GLY A 164 16.62 20.56 9.92
CA GLY A 164 15.32 21.21 10.18
C GLY A 164 14.34 20.46 11.08
N TRP A 165 14.66 19.23 11.51
CA TRP A 165 13.77 18.41 12.36
C TRP A 165 13.28 19.06 13.67
N PRO A 166 14.04 19.94 14.36
CA PRO A 166 13.52 20.66 15.52
C PRO A 166 12.30 21.56 15.21
N LYS A 167 12.07 21.90 13.93
CA LYS A 167 10.93 22.69 13.44
C LYS A 167 9.84 21.85 12.76
N GLN A 168 9.84 20.53 12.95
CA GLN A 168 8.83 19.64 12.37
C GLN A 168 7.40 19.97 12.85
N LEU A 169 6.41 19.42 12.14
CA LEU A 169 5.01 19.47 12.57
C LEU A 169 4.82 18.91 13.99
N LYS A 170 3.87 19.50 14.71
CA LYS A 170 3.58 19.18 16.11
C LYS A 170 2.98 17.78 16.25
N THR A 171 3.03 17.28 17.48
CA THR A 171 2.41 16.00 17.82
C THR A 171 0.92 16.05 17.64
N ASP A 172 0.40 15.05 16.94
CA ASP A 172 -1.03 14.88 16.74
C ASP A 172 -1.40 13.39 16.68
N LEU A 173 -2.67 13.08 16.95
CA LEU A 173 -3.22 11.74 16.87
C LEU A 173 -3.59 11.43 15.42
N LEU A 174 -3.15 10.27 14.93
CA LEU A 174 -3.55 9.75 13.63
C LEU A 174 -4.55 8.61 13.84
N LEU A 175 -5.79 8.80 13.40
CA LEU A 175 -6.84 7.80 13.41
C LEU A 175 -7.56 7.87 12.08
N ASN A 176 -7.61 6.76 11.34
CA ASN A 176 -8.23 6.73 10.03
C ASN A 176 -9.03 5.45 9.79
N LEU A 177 -10.17 5.58 9.13
CA LEU A 177 -10.92 4.48 8.53
C LEU A 177 -10.87 4.62 7.01
N ASN A 178 -10.31 3.61 6.36
CA ASN A 178 -10.18 3.55 4.92
C ASN A 178 -11.02 2.39 4.38
N MET A 179 -11.73 2.61 3.29
CA MET A 179 -12.56 1.59 2.64
C MET A 179 -12.40 1.63 1.12
N ILE A 180 -12.30 0.45 0.52
CA ILE A 180 -12.30 0.26 -0.93
C ILE A 180 -13.42 -0.70 -1.28
N VAL A 181 -14.13 -0.40 -2.37
CA VAL A 181 -15.03 -1.32 -3.04
C VAL A 181 -14.63 -1.42 -4.50
N GLU A 182 -14.44 -2.64 -4.99
CA GLU A 182 -13.98 -2.88 -6.36
C GLU A 182 -14.77 -4.02 -6.99
N LYS A 183 -15.11 -3.89 -8.27
CA LYS A 183 -15.84 -4.90 -9.03
C LYS A 183 -15.22 -5.15 -10.39
N GLU A 184 -15.25 -6.42 -10.80
CA GLU A 184 -14.84 -6.83 -12.14
C GLU A 184 -15.80 -6.29 -13.19
N LEU A 185 -15.23 -5.77 -14.27
CA LEU A 185 -15.97 -5.38 -15.47
C LEU A 185 -15.78 -6.41 -16.57
N VAL A 186 -14.53 -6.81 -16.82
CA VAL A 186 -14.16 -7.71 -17.91
C VAL A 186 -12.99 -8.60 -17.48
N THR A 187 -13.05 -9.89 -17.81
CA THR A 187 -11.91 -10.82 -17.73
C THR A 187 -11.84 -11.65 -19.00
N VAL A 188 -10.64 -11.74 -19.59
CA VAL A 188 -10.37 -12.55 -20.78
C VAL A 188 -9.24 -13.53 -20.46
N GLY A 189 -9.62 -14.77 -20.16
CA GLY A 189 -8.68 -15.82 -19.77
C GLY A 189 -7.87 -15.46 -18.52
N GLU A 190 -6.60 -15.86 -18.50
CA GLU A 190 -5.66 -15.59 -17.41
C GLU A 190 -4.73 -14.39 -17.69
N HIS A 191 -5.02 -13.63 -18.74
CA HIS A 191 -4.08 -12.64 -19.30
C HIS A 191 -4.55 -11.20 -19.23
N PHE A 192 -5.86 -10.97 -19.09
CA PHE A 192 -6.43 -9.64 -19.13
C PHE A 192 -7.62 -9.52 -18.19
N GLN A 193 -7.62 -8.47 -17.36
CA GLN A 193 -8.71 -8.18 -16.44
C GLN A 193 -8.86 -6.67 -16.28
N VAL A 194 -10.11 -6.20 -16.25
CA VAL A 194 -10.47 -4.82 -15.97
C VAL A 194 -11.48 -4.81 -14.84
N SER A 195 -11.25 -3.93 -13.88
CA SER A 195 -12.12 -3.68 -12.74
C SER A 195 -12.27 -2.19 -12.52
N ALA A 196 -13.34 -1.79 -11.86
CA ALA A 196 -13.55 -0.43 -11.42
C ALA A 196 -13.82 -0.42 -9.92
N GLY A 197 -13.31 0.61 -9.25
CA GLY A 197 -13.43 0.73 -7.81
C GLY A 197 -13.57 2.17 -7.35
N ALA A 198 -13.98 2.29 -6.09
CA ALA A 198 -14.04 3.53 -5.36
C ALA A 198 -13.39 3.34 -3.99
N GLN A 199 -12.74 4.39 -3.50
CA GLN A 199 -12.08 4.43 -2.21
C GLN A 199 -12.54 5.66 -1.43
N GLY A 200 -12.72 5.49 -0.13
CA GLY A 200 -12.90 6.57 0.83
C GLY A 200 -11.89 6.43 1.96
N PHE A 201 -11.42 7.57 2.48
CA PHE A 201 -10.54 7.64 3.65
C PHE A 201 -11.03 8.80 4.51
N LEU A 202 -11.30 8.51 5.79
CA LEU A 202 -11.85 9.48 6.73
C LEU A 202 -11.15 9.34 8.08
N GLY A 203 -10.74 10.45 8.66
CA GLY A 203 -10.08 10.48 9.95
C GLY A 203 -9.31 11.76 10.21
N THR A 204 -8.34 11.65 11.12
CA THR A 204 -7.47 12.77 11.53
C THR A 204 -6.16 12.78 10.75
N MET A 205 -5.80 11.72 10.02
CA MET A 205 -4.59 11.68 9.18
C MET A 205 -4.89 12.18 7.76
N VAL A 206 -5.79 11.52 7.03
CA VAL A 206 -6.12 11.87 5.65
C VAL A 206 -7.63 11.80 5.43
N ASN A 207 -8.20 12.79 4.73
CA ASN A 207 -9.60 12.80 4.33
C ASN A 207 -9.75 12.94 2.83
N GLY A 208 -10.62 12.14 2.22
CA GLY A 208 -10.85 12.19 0.79
C GLY A 208 -11.49 10.95 0.22
N MET A 209 -11.55 10.94 -1.11
CA MET A 209 -12.13 9.86 -1.88
C MET A 209 -11.45 9.73 -3.24
N ALA A 210 -11.57 8.57 -3.86
CA ALA A 210 -11.11 8.35 -5.22
C ALA A 210 -12.03 7.38 -5.96
N ILE A 211 -12.08 7.54 -7.27
CA ILE A 211 -12.61 6.53 -8.20
C ILE A 211 -11.49 6.13 -9.14
N TYR A 212 -11.45 4.87 -9.52
CA TYR A 212 -10.38 4.35 -10.36
C TYR A 212 -10.83 3.16 -11.19
N SER A 213 -10.09 2.91 -12.26
CA SER A 213 -10.14 1.64 -13.00
C SER A 213 -8.82 0.92 -12.78
N ASN A 214 -8.86 -0.40 -12.70
CA ASN A 214 -7.69 -1.24 -12.48
C ASN A 214 -7.61 -2.26 -13.62
N ILE A 215 -6.60 -2.09 -14.48
CA ILE A 215 -6.36 -2.87 -15.69
C ILE A 215 -5.14 -3.73 -15.44
N ARG A 216 -5.30 -5.05 -15.44
CA ARG A 216 -4.23 -6.02 -15.23
C ARG A 216 -3.97 -6.79 -16.51
N ILE A 217 -2.69 -6.90 -16.90
CA ILE A 217 -2.26 -7.51 -18.16
C ILE A 217 -1.07 -8.42 -17.89
N GLY A 218 -1.14 -9.68 -18.31
CA GLY A 218 -0.10 -10.68 -18.13
C GLY A 218 -0.60 -11.92 -17.42
N ARG A 219 0.28 -12.88 -17.18
CA ARG A 219 -0.09 -14.19 -16.61
C ARG A 219 -0.35 -14.05 -15.11
N MET A 220 -1.60 -14.21 -14.69
CA MET A 220 -2.02 -13.94 -13.31
C MET A 220 -3.14 -14.86 -12.83
N THR A 221 -3.15 -15.09 -11.52
CA THR A 221 -4.30 -15.68 -10.82
C THR A 221 -5.46 -14.69 -10.82
N PRO A 222 -6.72 -15.15 -10.92
CA PRO A 222 -7.88 -14.27 -10.82
C PRO A 222 -7.84 -13.43 -9.53
N TYR A 223 -7.99 -12.11 -9.67
CA TYR A 223 -7.85 -11.14 -8.58
C TYR A 223 -8.73 -11.44 -7.36
N TYR A 224 -9.95 -11.95 -7.61
CA TYR A 224 -10.96 -12.18 -6.59
C TYR A 224 -10.83 -13.54 -5.87
N ASN A 225 -9.79 -14.32 -6.14
CA ASN A 225 -9.55 -15.60 -5.45
C ASN A 225 -8.96 -15.45 -4.04
N GLY A 226 -8.58 -14.23 -3.64
CA GLY A 226 -8.00 -13.92 -2.34
C GLY A 226 -6.77 -13.03 -2.46
N TYR A 227 -6.43 -12.30 -1.40
CA TYR A 227 -5.34 -11.32 -1.44
C TYR A 227 -3.96 -11.99 -1.52
N ILE A 228 -3.73 -13.03 -0.72
CA ILE A 228 -2.46 -13.78 -0.69
C ILE A 228 -2.15 -14.41 -2.05
N GLN A 229 -3.18 -14.88 -2.76
CA GLN A 229 -3.08 -15.54 -4.07
C GLN A 229 -2.63 -14.60 -5.20
N GLN A 230 -2.75 -13.28 -5.01
CA GLN A 230 -2.26 -12.29 -5.99
C GLN A 230 -0.73 -12.20 -6.03
N TYR A 231 -0.07 -12.61 -4.94
CA TYR A 231 1.38 -12.49 -4.75
C TYR A 231 2.07 -13.82 -4.42
N SER A 232 1.32 -14.91 -4.30
CA SER A 232 1.87 -16.25 -4.09
C SER A 232 0.96 -17.30 -4.71
N ASN A 233 1.55 -18.35 -5.29
CA ASN A 233 0.80 -19.46 -5.88
C ASN A 233 1.70 -20.70 -5.93
N ARG A 234 1.22 -21.83 -5.40
CA ARG A 234 2.01 -23.07 -5.27
C ARG A 234 2.36 -23.73 -6.59
N GLU A 235 1.52 -23.56 -7.60
CA GLU A 235 1.58 -24.34 -8.84
C GLU A 235 2.03 -23.51 -10.04
N ARG A 236 1.73 -22.20 -10.02
CA ARG A 236 1.94 -21.32 -11.17
C ARG A 236 2.76 -20.11 -10.79
N TRP A 237 3.67 -19.72 -11.66
CA TRP A 237 4.30 -18.41 -11.59
C TRP A 237 3.34 -17.36 -12.14
N GLN A 238 3.49 -16.13 -11.69
CA GLN A 238 2.73 -14.97 -12.15
C GLN A 238 3.69 -13.88 -12.61
N LEU A 239 3.34 -13.17 -13.68
CA LEU A 239 4.00 -11.95 -14.13
C LEU A 239 2.95 -11.10 -14.82
N TYR A 240 2.61 -9.96 -14.24
CA TYR A 240 1.61 -9.08 -14.79
C TYR A 240 1.91 -7.62 -14.48
N GLY A 241 1.59 -6.76 -15.43
CA GLY A 241 1.53 -5.32 -15.26
C GLY A 241 0.13 -4.88 -14.81
N THR A 242 0.06 -3.74 -14.15
CA THR A 242 -1.19 -3.07 -13.79
C THR A 242 -1.12 -1.60 -14.18
N ILE A 243 -2.22 -1.08 -14.72
CA ILE A 243 -2.42 0.34 -15.01
C ILE A 243 -3.68 0.79 -14.27
N ARG A 244 -3.55 1.86 -13.48
CA ARG A 244 -4.64 2.38 -12.65
C ARG A 244 -4.84 3.89 -12.86
N PRO A 245 -5.63 4.31 -13.87
CA PRO A 245 -6.11 5.68 -13.94
C PRO A 245 -7.10 5.94 -12.80
N SER A 246 -6.95 7.09 -12.13
CA SER A 246 -7.83 7.49 -11.04
C SER A 246 -8.10 8.99 -11.01
N LEU A 247 -9.24 9.35 -10.44
CA LEU A 247 -9.57 10.71 -10.03
C LEU A 247 -9.72 10.68 -8.51
N SER A 248 -8.99 11.53 -7.82
CA SER A 248 -9.02 11.62 -6.36
C SER A 248 -9.35 13.01 -5.90
N ALA A 249 -10.10 13.11 -4.81
CA ALA A 249 -10.34 14.36 -4.11
C ALA A 249 -9.80 14.27 -2.69
N ASN A 250 -8.80 15.10 -2.38
CA ASN A 250 -8.18 15.17 -1.06
C ASN A 250 -8.69 16.40 -0.34
N PHE A 251 -9.31 16.21 0.82
CA PHE A 251 -9.87 17.28 1.64
C PHE A 251 -8.92 17.70 2.76
N HIS A 252 -8.10 16.77 3.26
CA HIS A 252 -7.16 17.02 4.36
C HIS A 252 -6.02 16.00 4.35
N ASN A 253 -4.80 16.42 4.71
CA ASN A 253 -3.68 15.52 4.96
C ASN A 253 -2.76 16.10 6.05
N SER A 254 -2.84 15.54 7.26
CA SER A 254 -2.14 16.07 8.43
C SER A 254 -0.62 16.06 8.32
N LEU A 255 -0.04 15.14 7.55
CA LEU A 255 1.40 15.08 7.36
C LEU A 255 1.93 16.15 6.41
N VAL A 256 1.05 16.77 5.61
CA VAL A 256 1.42 17.80 4.62
C VAL A 256 0.91 19.18 5.05
N SER A 257 -0.37 19.27 5.44
CA SER A 257 -1.05 20.52 5.76
C SER A 257 -1.10 20.87 7.24
N GLY A 258 -0.62 19.98 8.14
CA GLY A 258 -0.68 20.20 9.59
C GLY A 258 -1.75 19.37 10.29
N GLY A 259 -1.51 19.08 11.58
CA GLY A 259 -2.35 18.21 12.39
C GLY A 259 -3.79 18.70 12.57
N TYR A 260 -4.69 17.77 12.91
CA TYR A 260 -6.11 18.04 13.09
C TYR A 260 -6.45 18.69 14.44
N PHE A 261 -5.67 18.38 15.49
CA PHE A 261 -5.86 18.90 16.85
C PHE A 261 -4.74 19.87 17.27
N SER A 262 -3.65 19.91 16.52
CA SER A 262 -2.49 20.75 16.78
C SER A 262 -2.43 21.95 15.85
N SER A 263 -2.00 23.10 16.37
CA SER A 263 -1.74 24.26 15.52
C SER A 263 -0.47 24.08 14.70
N LEU A 264 -0.47 24.65 13.49
CA LEU A 264 0.74 24.77 12.68
C LEU A 264 1.82 25.56 13.44
N PRO A 265 3.10 25.15 13.37
CA PRO A 265 4.19 25.87 14.02
C PRO A 265 4.43 27.23 13.35
N TYR A 266 4.10 28.36 13.99
CA TYR A 266 4.42 29.71 13.47
C TYR A 266 5.93 29.80 13.12
N PRO A 267 6.35 30.12 11.87
CA PRO A 267 5.69 30.87 10.78
C PRO A 267 4.86 30.07 9.74
N ALA A 268 4.68 28.76 9.90
CA ALA A 268 3.94 27.87 8.99
C ALA A 268 2.54 28.34 8.57
N ALA A 269 1.82 28.97 9.50
CA ALA A 269 0.48 29.47 9.24
C ALA A 269 0.47 30.68 8.28
N GLN A 270 1.60 31.38 8.12
CA GLN A 270 1.69 32.57 7.26
C GLN A 270 1.90 32.22 5.79
N SER A 271 2.41 31.03 5.48
CA SER A 271 2.76 30.60 4.12
C SER A 271 1.78 29.60 3.51
N GLU A 272 0.62 29.35 4.14
CA GLU A 272 -0.37 28.38 3.63
C GLU A 272 -0.85 28.73 2.21
N HIS A 273 -0.97 30.03 1.91
CA HIS A 273 -1.39 30.54 0.59
C HIS A 273 -0.31 30.43 -0.47
N GLU A 274 0.95 30.27 -0.07
CA GLU A 274 2.11 30.15 -0.95
C GLU A 274 2.34 28.71 -1.41
N ARG A 275 1.57 27.74 -0.87
CA ARG A 275 1.76 26.31 -1.13
C ARG A 275 0.93 25.83 -2.31
N PRO A 276 1.55 25.38 -3.41
CA PRO A 276 0.84 24.93 -4.60
C PRO A 276 -0.08 23.71 -4.39
N TYR A 277 0.31 22.77 -3.52
CA TYR A 277 -0.45 21.54 -3.25
C TYR A 277 -1.79 21.78 -2.54
N ALA A 278 -1.99 22.96 -1.95
CA ALA A 278 -3.22 23.32 -1.25
C ALA A 278 -4.36 23.76 -2.19
N GLN A 279 -4.06 24.04 -3.47
CA GLN A 279 -4.99 24.79 -4.34
C GLN A 279 -5.98 23.90 -5.13
N HIS A 280 -5.69 22.61 -5.35
CA HIS A 280 -6.53 21.73 -6.17
C HIS A 280 -7.17 20.58 -5.40
N LYS A 281 -8.51 20.60 -5.36
CA LYS A 281 -9.32 19.60 -4.64
C LYS A 281 -9.50 18.28 -5.38
N VAL A 282 -9.26 18.23 -6.70
CA VAL A 282 -9.40 17.02 -7.51
C VAL A 282 -8.13 16.82 -8.33
N LEU A 283 -7.51 15.65 -8.18
CA LEU A 283 -6.23 15.29 -8.77
C LEU A 283 -6.39 14.03 -9.64
N PRO A 284 -6.19 14.13 -10.96
CA PRO A 284 -5.99 12.96 -11.80
C PRO A 284 -4.66 12.30 -11.47
N ARG A 285 -4.64 10.97 -11.44
CA ARG A 285 -3.43 10.17 -11.19
C ARG A 285 -3.41 8.96 -12.11
N LEU A 286 -2.21 8.53 -12.46
CA LEU A 286 -1.99 7.32 -13.22
C LEU A 286 -0.92 6.48 -12.54
N ASP A 287 -1.29 5.29 -12.07
CA ASP A 287 -0.35 4.39 -11.43
C ASP A 287 -0.01 3.22 -12.34
N PHE A 288 1.27 2.86 -12.39
CA PHE A 288 1.79 1.70 -13.11
C PHE A 288 2.44 0.75 -12.13
N SER A 289 2.19 -0.55 -12.23
CA SER A 289 2.91 -1.54 -11.43
C SER A 289 3.29 -2.77 -12.22
N LEU A 290 4.42 -3.39 -11.87
CA LEU A 290 4.78 -4.73 -12.33
C LEU A 290 4.85 -5.66 -11.11
N ALA A 291 4.21 -6.82 -11.21
CA ALA A 291 4.23 -7.83 -10.15
C ALA A 291 4.66 -9.18 -10.71
N ALA A 292 5.50 -9.89 -9.95
CA ALA A 292 5.95 -11.24 -10.24
C ALA A 292 5.80 -12.12 -8.99
N SER A 293 5.42 -13.38 -9.15
CA SER A 293 5.45 -14.33 -8.04
C SER A 293 5.79 -15.75 -8.49
N ILE A 294 6.45 -16.48 -7.60
CA ILE A 294 6.77 -17.89 -7.76
C ILE A 294 6.71 -18.59 -6.41
N LYS A 295 5.84 -19.60 -6.28
CA LYS A 295 5.64 -20.35 -5.04
C LYS A 295 5.33 -19.37 -3.88
N ARG A 296 6.26 -19.28 -2.92
CA ARG A 296 6.13 -18.48 -1.69
C ARG A 296 6.52 -17.02 -1.87
N TRP A 297 7.27 -16.70 -2.92
CA TRP A 297 7.88 -15.40 -3.12
C TRP A 297 7.05 -14.57 -4.09
N GLY A 298 6.80 -13.33 -3.71
CA GLY A 298 6.22 -12.31 -4.57
C GLY A 298 7.08 -11.06 -4.56
N PHE A 299 7.05 -10.32 -5.66
CA PHE A 299 7.73 -9.05 -5.83
C PHE A 299 6.79 -8.11 -6.58
N SER A 300 6.72 -6.85 -6.15
CA SER A 300 6.05 -5.82 -6.93
C SER A 300 6.84 -4.54 -6.91
N ILE A 301 6.78 -3.83 -8.03
CA ILE A 301 7.27 -2.47 -8.16
C ILE A 301 6.15 -1.62 -8.73
N SER A 302 5.95 -0.40 -8.23
CA SER A 302 4.99 0.51 -8.83
C SER A 302 5.45 1.95 -8.80
N GLN A 303 4.99 2.72 -9.77
CA GLN A 303 5.21 4.15 -9.94
C GLN A 303 3.85 4.84 -9.88
N LYS A 304 3.73 5.87 -9.05
CA LYS A 304 2.57 6.76 -9.03
C LYS A 304 2.96 8.04 -9.75
N THR A 305 2.23 8.42 -10.80
CA THR A 305 2.40 9.75 -11.41
C THR A 305 1.21 10.63 -11.04
N THR A 306 1.51 11.77 -10.44
CA THR A 306 0.53 12.84 -10.21
C THR A 306 0.80 13.90 -11.26
N THR A 307 -0.18 14.20 -12.11
CA THR A 307 -0.04 15.28 -13.11
C THR A 307 0.31 16.59 -12.39
N PRO A 308 1.24 17.41 -12.89
CA PRO A 308 1.63 18.64 -12.21
C PRO A 308 0.47 19.62 -12.32
N VAL A 309 -0.23 19.87 -11.22
CA VAL A 309 -1.40 20.76 -11.23
C VAL A 309 -1.00 22.22 -10.90
N VAL A 310 0.28 22.56 -10.77
CA VAL A 310 0.72 23.96 -10.64
C VAL A 310 1.98 24.22 -11.47
N ASN A 311 1.95 25.30 -12.27
CA ASN A 311 3.13 25.84 -12.94
C ASN A 311 4.25 26.09 -11.92
N GLY A 312 5.27 25.22 -11.91
CA GLY A 312 6.49 25.42 -11.13
C GLY A 312 6.79 24.38 -10.06
N LEU A 313 5.98 23.33 -9.90
CA LEU A 313 6.39 22.12 -9.19
C LEU A 313 6.33 20.93 -10.15
N SER A 314 7.40 20.17 -10.20
CA SER A 314 7.53 19.02 -11.09
C SER A 314 6.72 17.82 -10.58
N ASP A 315 6.51 16.83 -11.46
CA ASP A 315 5.71 15.64 -11.18
C ASP A 315 6.13 14.98 -9.86
N MET A 316 5.24 14.92 -8.86
CA MET A 316 5.49 14.08 -7.67
C MET A 316 5.35 12.63 -8.07
N GLU A 317 6.48 12.06 -8.46
CA GLU A 317 6.64 10.68 -8.89
C GLU A 317 7.24 9.88 -7.74
N THR A 318 6.38 9.15 -7.01
CA THR A 318 6.85 8.23 -5.96
C THR A 318 6.81 6.80 -6.47
N GLY A 319 7.92 6.09 -6.36
CA GLY A 319 7.95 4.66 -6.61
C GLY A 319 7.96 3.86 -5.32
N ASN A 320 7.45 2.64 -5.42
CA ASN A 320 7.49 1.69 -4.32
C ASN A 320 7.92 0.31 -4.78
N ILE A 321 8.54 -0.41 -3.85
CA ILE A 321 8.94 -1.80 -3.99
C ILE A 321 8.29 -2.59 -2.87
N SER A 322 7.87 -3.82 -3.16
CA SER A 322 7.41 -4.75 -2.14
C SER A 322 7.92 -6.15 -2.37
N ILE A 323 8.23 -6.81 -1.26
CA ILE A 323 8.66 -8.20 -1.21
C ILE A 323 7.66 -8.96 -0.35
N TYR A 324 7.20 -10.10 -0.84
CA TYR A 324 6.20 -10.93 -0.20
C TYR A 324 6.77 -12.33 0.07
N TYR A 325 6.48 -12.87 1.25
CA TYR A 325 6.80 -14.26 1.60
C TYR A 325 5.59 -14.94 2.22
N SER A 326 5.13 -16.05 1.64
CA SER A 326 3.91 -16.76 2.06
C SER A 326 4.18 -18.17 2.57
N TRP A 327 3.39 -18.66 3.54
CA TRP A 327 3.54 -20.00 4.13
C TRP A 327 2.23 -20.72 4.44
#